data_AF-A0A0U2N944-F1
#
_entry.id   AF-A0A0U2N944-F1
#
_cell.length_a   1.000
_cell.length_b   1.000
_cell.length_c   1.000
_cell.angle_alpha   90.00
_cell.angle_beta   90.00
_cell.angle_gamma   90.00
#
_symmetry.space_group_name_H-M   'P 1'
#
loop_
_entity.id
_entity.type
_entity.pdbx_description
1 polymer ?
#
loop_
_entity_poly.entity_id
_entity_poly.type
_entity_poly.pdbx_seq_one_letter_code
_entity_poly.pdbx_strand_id
1 'polypeptide(L)'
;MKGAVSAEPPFEGVILIGLFAKPIPESVPLYGRLLPSLGNFCFENVKPGTYYLMATSVAWGMQAADVLLPYSTMRFRAKSPIVVSSGSSAPFSK
;
A
#
# COMPACT_ATOMS: atom_id res chain seq x y z
N MET A 1 1.59 0.29 11.38
CA MET A 1 2.53 0.93 10.42
C MET A 1 1.85 2.11 9.76
N LYS A 2 2.49 3.28 9.70
CA LYS A 2 1.94 4.50 9.07
C LYS A 2 2.80 4.93 7.88
N GLY A 3 2.19 5.59 6.91
CA GLY A 3 2.87 6.17 5.74
C GLY A 3 2.02 7.23 5.05
N ALA A 4 2.58 7.86 4.02
CA ALA A 4 1.90 8.86 3.21
C ALA A 4 2.15 8.60 1.73
N VAL A 5 1.16 8.93 0.89
CA VAL A 5 1.26 8.91 -0.57
C VAL A 5 1.09 10.34 -1.08
N SER A 6 2.03 10.80 -1.90
CA SER A 6 2.01 12.10 -2.56
C SER A 6 2.29 11.94 -4.06
N ALA A 7 1.72 12.85 -4.86
CA ALA A 7 1.93 12.98 -6.29
C ALA A 7 1.64 14.44 -6.69
N GLU A 8 2.07 14.85 -7.89
CA GLU A 8 1.71 16.17 -8.42
C GLU A 8 0.21 16.20 -8.77
N PRO A 9 -0.56 17.20 -8.28
CA PRO A 9 -1.97 17.35 -8.64
C PRO A 9 -2.13 17.87 -10.08
N PRO A 10 -3.26 17.57 -10.76
CA PRO A 10 -4.42 16.84 -10.25
C PRO A 10 -4.25 15.31 -10.31
N PHE A 11 -4.72 14.62 -9.27
CA PHE A 11 -4.86 13.16 -9.26
C PHE A 11 -6.32 12.78 -9.01
N GLU A 12 -6.93 12.08 -9.97
CA GLU A 12 -8.32 11.61 -9.91
C GLU A 12 -8.38 10.09 -10.00
N GLY A 13 -8.51 9.43 -8.85
CA GLY A 13 -8.54 7.98 -8.78
C GLY A 13 -8.47 7.45 -7.36
N VAL A 14 -8.23 6.15 -7.23
CA VAL A 14 -7.98 5.47 -5.96
C VAL A 14 -6.56 4.93 -5.89
N ILE A 15 -6.06 4.74 -4.68
CA ILE A 15 -4.74 4.16 -4.45
C ILE A 15 -4.90 2.88 -3.63
N LEU A 16 -4.44 1.77 -4.19
CA LEU A 16 -4.40 0.47 -3.55
C LEU A 16 -3.03 0.28 -2.92
N ILE A 17 -2.98 0.04 -1.61
CA ILE A 17 -1.73 -0.19 -0.88
C ILE A 17 -1.78 -1.58 -0.26
N GLY A 18 -0.76 -2.39 -0.52
CA GLY A 18 -0.64 -3.76 -0.03
C GLY A 18 0.68 -4.02 0.68
N LEU A 19 0.61 -4.75 1.80
CA LEU A 19 1.76 -5.37 2.46
C LEU A 19 1.76 -6.87 2.17
N PHE A 20 2.85 -7.35 1.58
CA PHE A 20 3.02 -8.73 1.13
C PHE A 20 4.06 -9.45 1.98
N ALA A 21 3.85 -10.73 2.28
CA ALA A 21 4.82 -11.55 3.04
C ALA A 21 6.04 -11.95 2.20
N LYS A 22 5.89 -11.96 0.88
CA LYS A 22 6.90 -12.36 -0.09
C LYS A 22 7.03 -11.30 -1.18
N PRO A 23 8.15 -11.27 -1.92
CA PRO A 23 8.25 -10.47 -3.13
C PRO A 23 7.08 -10.74 -4.08
N ILE A 24 6.52 -9.68 -4.66
CA ILE A 24 5.56 -9.75 -5.78
C ILE A 24 6.30 -10.38 -6.98
N PRO A 25 5.68 -11.30 -7.76
CA PRO A 25 4.24 -11.52 -7.96
C PRO A 25 3.56 -12.66 -7.17
N GLU A 26 4.26 -13.35 -6.28
CA GLU A 26 3.84 -14.68 -5.79
C GLU A 26 2.80 -14.68 -4.64
N SER A 27 2.32 -13.52 -4.16
CA SER A 27 1.38 -13.49 -3.02
C SER A 27 0.34 -12.39 -3.14
N VAL A 28 -0.83 -12.63 -2.54
CA VAL A 28 -1.83 -11.59 -2.24
C VAL A 28 -1.40 -10.79 -1.01
N PRO A 29 -1.82 -9.52 -0.86
CA PRO A 29 -1.44 -8.73 0.31
C PRO A 29 -2.04 -9.32 1.59
N LEU A 30 -1.21 -9.45 2.63
CA LEU A 30 -1.67 -9.79 3.99
C LEU A 30 -2.47 -8.64 4.62
N TYR A 31 -2.13 -7.41 4.24
CA TYR A 31 -2.82 -6.20 4.68
C TYR A 31 -3.06 -5.30 3.47
N GLY A 32 -4.31 -4.87 3.29
CA GLY A 32 -4.73 -3.99 2.21
C GLY A 32 -5.37 -2.70 2.74
N ARG A 33 -5.09 -1.58 2.07
CA ARG A 33 -5.79 -0.31 2.26
C ARG A 33 -6.15 0.26 0.89
N LEU A 34 -7.34 0.84 0.82
CA LEU A 34 -7.81 1.62 -0.32
C LEU A 34 -7.92 3.07 0.13
N LEU A 35 -7.19 3.96 -0.54
CA LEU A 35 -7.28 5.40 -0.31
C LEU A 35 -8.10 6.04 -1.44
N PRO A 36 -9.10 6.86 -1.11
CA PRO A 36 -9.89 7.58 -2.11
C PRO A 36 -9.15 8.79 -2.71
N SER A 37 -8.01 9.18 -2.14
CA SER A 37 -7.19 10.31 -2.58
C SER A 37 -5.75 10.20 -2.04
N LEU A 38 -4.87 11.09 -2.48
CA LEU A 38 -3.52 11.25 -1.92
C LEU A 38 -3.60 11.59 -0.41
N GLY A 39 -2.65 11.10 0.38
CA GLY A 39 -2.61 11.38 1.80
C GLY A 39 -2.06 10.23 2.66
N ASN A 40 -2.39 10.29 3.95
CA ASN A 40 -1.87 9.37 4.95
C ASN A 40 -2.63 8.03 4.97
N PHE A 41 -1.91 6.95 5.25
CA PHE A 41 -2.49 5.63 5.51
C PHE A 41 -1.90 5.00 6.77
N CYS A 42 -2.68 4.10 7.36
CA CYS A 42 -2.26 3.30 8.50
C CYS A 42 -2.73 1.86 8.36
N PHE A 43 -1.80 0.92 8.49
CA PHE A 43 -2.10 -0.49 8.74
C PHE A 43 -2.07 -0.73 10.26
N GLU A 44 -3.21 -1.11 10.81
CA GLU A 44 -3.38 -1.44 12.23
C GLU A 44 -3.08 -2.92 12.48
N ASN A 45 -2.59 -3.23 13.69
CA ASN A 45 -2.36 -4.62 14.13
C ASN A 45 -1.49 -5.45 13.16
N VAL A 46 -0.52 -4.82 12.50
CA VAL A 46 0.47 -5.51 11.67
C VAL A 46 1.36 -6.34 12.57
N LYS A 47 1.37 -7.65 12.36
CA LYS A 47 2.19 -8.57 13.15
C LYS A 47 3.67 -8.30 12.87
N PRO A 48 4.56 -8.49 13.87
CA PRO A 48 5.99 -8.44 13.64
C PRO A 48 6.42 -9.36 12.50
N GLY A 49 7.31 -8.90 11.64
CA GLY A 49 7.73 -9.64 10.45
C GLY A 49 8.33 -8.75 9.37
N THR A 50 8.75 -9.38 8.28
CA THR A 50 9.31 -8.71 7.10
C THR A 50 8.23 -8.63 6.01
N TYR A 51 7.99 -7.44 5.49
CA TYR A 51 6.94 -7.19 4.50
C TYR A 51 7.46 -6.43 3.28
N TYR A 52 6.84 -6.67 2.14
CA TYR A 52 7.08 -5.91 0.92
C TYR A 52 5.90 -4.98 0.70
N LEU A 53 6.16 -3.67 0.57
CA LEU A 53 5.14 -2.67 0.33
C LEU A 53 5.00 -2.40 -1.16
N MET A 54 3.75 -2.40 -1.64
CA MET A 54 3.40 -1.92 -2.97
C MET A 54 2.21 -0.97 -2.88
N ALA A 55 2.25 0.09 -3.68
CA ALA A 55 1.12 0.98 -3.92
C ALA A 55 0.87 1.10 -5.42
N THR A 56 -0.39 1.05 -5.82
CA THR A 56 -0.81 1.21 -7.22
C THR A 56 -1.89 2.27 -7.27
N SER A 57 -1.69 3.31 -8.08
CA SER A 57 -2.76 4.24 -8.39
C SER A 57 -3.61 3.72 -9.54
N VAL A 58 -4.92 3.89 -9.42
CA VAL A 58 -5.91 3.55 -10.45
C VAL A 58 -6.71 4.81 -10.71
N ALA A 59 -6.50 5.42 -11.87
CA ALA A 59 -7.25 6.58 -12.29
C ALA A 59 -8.70 6.20 -12.64
N TRP A 60 -9.64 7.13 -12.43
CA TRP A 60 -11.01 6.93 -12.90
C TRP A 60 -11.04 6.79 -14.43
N GLY A 61 -11.83 5.84 -14.94
CA GLY A 61 -11.92 5.53 -16.37
C GLY A 61 -10.89 4.51 -16.88
N MET A 62 -9.98 4.03 -16.03
CA MET A 62 -9.08 2.91 -16.36
C MET A 62 -9.87 1.59 -16.44
N GLN A 63 -9.65 0.77 -17.48
CA GLN A 63 -10.30 -0.54 -17.54
C GLN A 63 -9.64 -1.49 -16.53
N ALA A 64 -10.41 -2.44 -15.98
CA ALA A 64 -9.90 -3.39 -15.00
C ALA A 64 -8.67 -4.19 -15.51
N ALA A 65 -8.62 -4.45 -16.82
CA ALA A 65 -7.47 -5.09 -17.46
C ALA A 65 -6.20 -4.21 -17.38
N ASP A 66 -6.33 -2.89 -17.50
CA ASP A 66 -5.21 -1.94 -17.41
C ASP A 66 -4.66 -1.84 -15.98
N VAL A 67 -5.45 -2.17 -14.96
CA VAL A 67 -4.96 -2.28 -13.59
C VAL A 67 -4.04 -3.50 -13.43
N LEU A 68 -4.34 -4.59 -14.14
CA LEU A 68 -3.57 -5.83 -14.11
C LEU A 68 -2.29 -5.72 -14.94
N LEU A 69 -2.34 -4.99 -16.06
CA LEU A 69 -1.19 -4.78 -16.95
C LEU A 69 -0.08 -3.95 -16.26
N PRO A 70 1.21 -4.40 -16.29
CA PRO A 70 2.27 -3.77 -15.53
C PRO A 70 2.64 -2.33 -15.88
N TYR A 71 2.23 -1.87 -17.06
CA TYR A 71 2.77 -0.67 -17.70
C TYR A 71 1.77 0.49 -17.78
N SER A 72 0.53 0.30 -17.34
CA SER A 72 -0.58 1.26 -17.45
C SER A 72 -0.92 1.97 -16.14
N THR A 73 -0.29 1.58 -15.02
CA THR A 73 -0.51 2.17 -13.70
C THR A 73 0.79 2.70 -13.10
N MET A 74 0.72 3.82 -12.36
CA MET A 74 1.85 4.26 -11.55
C MET A 74 1.97 3.35 -10.34
N ARG A 75 3.03 2.54 -10.33
CA ARG A 75 3.29 1.55 -9.28
C ARG A 75 4.51 1.96 -8.49
N PHE A 76 4.33 2.10 -7.19
CA PHE A 76 5.42 2.19 -6.25
C PHE A 76 5.67 0.81 -5.64
N ARG A 77 6.93 0.39 -5.64
CA ARG A 77 7.41 -0.76 -4.88
C ARG A 77 8.60 -0.31 -4.05
N ALA A 78 8.56 -0.59 -2.74
CA ALA A 78 9.72 -0.36 -1.90
C ALA A 78 10.89 -1.24 -2.37
N LYS A 79 12.07 -0.64 -2.59
CA LYS A 79 13.27 -1.36 -3.07
C LYS A 79 13.79 -2.36 -2.03
N SER A 80 13.61 -2.06 -0.75
CA SER A 80 13.95 -2.92 0.37
C SER A 80 12.69 -3.33 1.14
N PRO A 81 12.69 -4.51 1.78
CA PRO A 81 11.59 -4.91 2.63
C PRO A 81 11.49 -3.99 3.86
N ILE A 82 10.27 -3.88 4.39
CA ILE A 82 9.96 -3.17 5.61
C ILE A 82 9.96 -4.18 6.75
N VAL A 83 10.80 -3.94 7.75
CA VAL A 83 10.85 -4.77 8.96
C VAL A 83 9.95 -4.16 10.00
N VAL A 84 8.89 -4.86 10.38
CA VAL A 84 8.02 -4.50 11.49
C VAL A 84 8.51 -5.26 12.71
N SER A 85 9.08 -4.54 13.67
CA SER A 85 9.50 -5.11 14.95
C SER A 85 8.35 -5.09 15.95
N SER A 86 8.37 -6.05 16.88
CA SER A 86 7.49 -6.05 18.06
C SER A 86 7.83 -4.84 18.93
N GLY A 87 7.06 -3.75 18.82
CA GLY A 87 7.35 -2.50 19.51
C GLY A 87 6.07 -1.74 19.87
N SER A 88 5.58 -2.05 21.07
CA SER A 88 4.47 -1.47 21.85
C SER A 88 3.10 -1.34 21.18
N SER A 89 2.11 -2.04 21.76
CA SER A 89 0.74 -1.53 21.78
C SER A 89 0.80 -0.10 22.31
N ALA A 90 0.33 0.87 21.53
CA ALA A 90 -0.04 2.14 22.13
C ALA A 90 -1.09 1.83 23.20
N PRO A 91 -0.92 2.29 24.46
CA PRO A 91 -1.92 2.06 25.48
C PRO A 91 -3.24 2.70 25.03
N PHE A 92 -4.31 1.93 25.10
CA PHE A 92 -5.67 2.47 25.12
C PHE A 92 -5.75 3.42 26.33
N SER A 93 -5.89 4.73 26.09
CA SER A 93 -6.38 5.66 27.11
C SER A 93 -7.84 5.96 26.79
N LYS A 94 -8.70 5.75 27.80
CA LYS A 94 -10.14 6.07 27.82
C LYS A 94 -10.43 7.52 27.43
#